data_AF-A0A1V4SCR6-F1
#
_entry.id   AF-A0A1V4SCR6-F1
#
_cell.length_a   1.000
_cell.length_b   1.000
_cell.length_c   1.000
_cell.angle_alpha   90.00
_cell.angle_beta   90.00
_cell.angle_gamma   90.00
#
_symmetry.space_group_name_H-M   'P 1'
#
loop_
_entity.id
_entity.type
_entity.pdbx_description
1 polymer ?
#
loop_
_entity_poly.entity_id
_entity_poly.type
_entity_poly.pdbx_seq_one_letter_code
_entity_poly.pdbx_strand_id
1 'polypeptide(L)'
;MTYQSVIIKEFGSPEVMEVIEEPKLPEPKSGEIRVRVLVTSACFTDVMIRKGVYPDVKEKPPFSPGYDMVGVVDKLGEGTSKFRLGDRVCDLTIIGSYSEYICVSESHLVPVPDSIDPGEAVSLVLTYVTAYQMLQRVAKVETGHDGIDVAFDGLGWQSFKRSLKTIKPGGMLVAYGFSNAVNKGKASVIWDFIRFKVMSLLPGSKRKTFYSITKLRKQHPDWFCDDLSELFELLTKSRIKPSIWKRLPLSEARQAHELIEQSKPQGKIILEVG
;
A
#
# COMPACT_ATOMS: atom_id res chain seq x y z
N MET A 1 -0.66 -5.14 29.69
CA MET A 1 -1.85 -5.11 28.80
C MET A 1 -1.54 -6.01 27.63
N THR A 2 -2.38 -7.02 27.41
CA THR A 2 -2.35 -7.85 26.20
C THR A 2 -3.02 -7.11 25.05
N TYR A 3 -2.79 -7.55 23.82
CA TYR A 3 -3.40 -6.97 22.63
C TYR A 3 -3.48 -8.02 21.52
N GLN A 4 -4.34 -7.81 20.52
CA GLN A 4 -4.52 -8.72 19.41
C GLN A 4 -3.67 -8.32 18.19
N SER A 5 -3.17 -9.32 17.49
CA SER A 5 -2.61 -9.15 16.15
C SER A 5 -2.96 -10.34 15.26
N VAL A 6 -2.93 -10.13 13.96
CA VAL A 6 -2.97 -11.23 12.97
C VAL A 6 -1.54 -11.52 12.56
N ILE A 7 -1.16 -12.79 12.59
CA ILE A 7 0.13 -13.27 12.07
C ILE A 7 -0.05 -14.17 10.87
N ILE A 8 0.97 -14.21 10.03
CA ILE A 8 1.20 -15.24 9.02
C ILE A 8 2.19 -16.22 9.64
N LYS A 9 1.84 -17.49 9.81
CA LYS A 9 2.74 -18.52 10.39
C LYS A 9 3.77 -19.07 9.42
N GLU A 10 3.39 -19.17 8.16
CA GLU A 10 4.21 -19.64 7.04
C GLU A 10 3.68 -19.05 5.74
N PHE A 11 4.45 -19.12 4.66
CA PHE A 11 3.97 -18.64 3.36
C PHE A 11 2.93 -19.59 2.77
N GLY A 12 1.78 -19.08 2.34
CA GLY A 12 0.75 -19.96 1.80
C GLY A 12 -0.61 -19.34 1.46
N SER A 13 -1.62 -20.20 1.53
CA SER A 13 -3.04 -19.85 1.37
C SER A 13 -3.53 -19.01 2.57
N PRO A 14 -4.78 -18.53 2.59
CA PRO A 14 -5.31 -17.78 3.74
C PRO A 14 -5.29 -18.55 5.07
N GLU A 15 -5.24 -19.89 5.04
CA GLU A 15 -5.23 -20.76 6.23
C GLU A 15 -4.02 -20.52 7.15
N VAL A 16 -2.95 -19.93 6.65
CA VAL A 16 -1.73 -19.64 7.43
C VAL A 16 -1.90 -18.44 8.37
N MET A 17 -3.01 -17.70 8.24
CA MET A 17 -3.30 -16.51 9.02
C MET A 17 -4.00 -16.88 10.33
N GLU A 18 -3.51 -16.34 11.44
CA GLU A 18 -4.05 -16.60 12.77
C GLU A 18 -4.14 -15.31 13.57
N VAL A 19 -5.25 -15.11 14.27
CA VAL A 19 -5.37 -14.07 15.29
C VAL A 19 -4.73 -14.59 16.57
N ILE A 20 -3.75 -13.87 17.09
CA ILE A 20 -3.08 -14.20 18.34
C ILE A 20 -3.29 -13.10 19.37
N GLU A 21 -3.23 -13.49 20.63
CA GLU A 21 -3.11 -12.56 21.75
C GLU A 21 -1.63 -12.43 22.12
N GLU A 22 -1.13 -11.21 22.01
CA GLU A 22 0.24 -10.86 22.36
C GLU A 22 0.31 -10.48 23.86
N PRO A 23 1.32 -11.00 24.59
CA PRO A 23 1.33 -10.93 26.06
C PRO A 23 1.61 -9.51 26.60
N LYS A 24 2.23 -8.64 25.79
CA LYS A 24 2.62 -7.28 26.19
C LYS A 24 2.66 -6.35 24.99
N LEU A 25 2.21 -5.11 25.17
CA LEU A 25 2.36 -4.06 24.17
C LEU A 25 3.83 -3.94 23.69
N PRO A 26 4.06 -3.69 22.39
CA PRO A 26 5.39 -3.41 21.89
C PRO A 26 5.93 -2.13 22.53
N GLU A 27 7.24 -1.97 22.64
CA GLU A 27 7.84 -0.78 23.23
C GLU A 27 8.65 -0.03 22.17
N PRO A 28 8.41 1.29 21.97
CA PRO A 28 9.10 2.05 20.93
C PRO A 28 10.56 2.25 21.29
N LYS A 29 11.45 2.07 20.32
CA LYS A 29 12.88 2.40 20.45
C LYS A 29 13.11 3.91 20.28
N SER A 30 14.37 4.33 20.38
CA SER A 30 14.77 5.69 20.04
C SER A 30 14.36 6.02 18.59
N GLY A 31 13.70 7.16 18.40
CA GLY A 31 13.15 7.61 17.12
C GLY A 31 11.88 6.91 16.65
N GLU A 32 11.29 6.01 17.47
CA GLU A 32 10.02 5.33 17.18
C GLU A 32 8.88 5.88 18.04
N ILE A 33 7.66 5.72 17.53
CA ILE A 33 6.41 5.99 18.22
C ILE A 33 5.58 4.72 18.20
N ARG A 34 4.97 4.37 19.34
CA ARG A 34 3.91 3.36 19.39
C ARG A 34 2.59 4.01 19.01
N VAL A 35 1.93 3.41 18.03
CA VAL A 35 0.63 3.83 17.53
C VAL A 35 -0.37 2.75 17.90
N ARG A 36 -1.49 3.17 18.49
CA ARG A 36 -2.70 2.33 18.59
C ARG A 36 -3.43 2.43 17.27
N VAL A 37 -3.47 1.34 16.51
CA VAL A 37 -4.09 1.30 15.19
C VAL A 37 -5.60 1.40 15.35
N LEU A 38 -6.24 2.26 14.56
CA LEU A 38 -7.70 2.36 14.49
C LEU A 38 -8.23 1.54 13.31
N VAL A 39 -7.57 1.69 12.16
CA VAL A 39 -7.90 0.98 10.93
C VAL A 39 -6.65 0.68 10.13
N THR A 40 -6.67 -0.48 9.47
CA THR A 40 -5.74 -0.85 8.40
C THR A 40 -6.55 -1.25 7.18
N SER A 41 -5.90 -1.65 6.10
CA SER A 41 -6.60 -2.11 4.90
C SER A 41 -5.98 -3.36 4.33
N ALA A 42 -6.84 -4.18 3.71
CA ALA A 42 -6.39 -5.36 2.99
C ALA A 42 -6.24 -5.03 1.51
N CYS A 43 -5.08 -5.33 0.95
CA CYS A 43 -4.80 -5.13 -0.47
C CYS A 43 -4.10 -6.33 -1.11
N PHE A 44 -3.99 -6.29 -2.44
CA PHE A 44 -3.33 -7.36 -3.18
C PHE A 44 -1.85 -7.52 -2.80
N THR A 45 -1.19 -6.46 -2.35
CA THR A 45 0.19 -6.53 -1.86
C THR A 45 0.30 -7.40 -0.61
N ASP A 46 -0.66 -7.35 0.33
CA ASP A 46 -0.67 -8.22 1.51
C ASP A 46 -0.78 -9.69 1.11
N VAL A 47 -1.57 -10.00 0.07
CA VAL A 47 -1.65 -11.35 -0.51
C VAL A 47 -0.29 -11.78 -1.09
N MET A 48 0.41 -10.88 -1.78
CA MET A 48 1.76 -11.16 -2.31
C MET A 48 2.78 -11.42 -1.18
N ILE A 49 2.70 -10.65 -0.09
CA ILE A 49 3.53 -10.81 1.10
C ILE A 49 3.24 -12.17 1.75
N ARG A 50 1.95 -12.50 1.97
CA ARG A 50 1.53 -13.80 2.52
C ARG A 50 2.00 -14.99 1.68
N LYS A 51 2.06 -14.85 0.36
CA LYS A 51 2.57 -15.89 -0.56
C LYS A 51 4.11 -15.92 -0.67
N GLY A 52 4.84 -14.98 -0.06
CA GLY A 52 6.30 -14.90 -0.14
C GLY A 52 6.83 -14.49 -1.52
N VAL A 53 5.98 -13.85 -2.34
CA VAL A 53 6.31 -13.42 -3.72
C VAL A 53 6.57 -11.92 -3.84
N TYR A 54 6.29 -11.15 -2.80
CA TYR A 54 6.58 -9.71 -2.79
C TYR A 54 8.10 -9.47 -2.67
N PRO A 55 8.73 -8.73 -3.59
CA PRO A 55 10.20 -8.64 -3.65
C PRO A 55 10.83 -7.80 -2.54
N ASP A 56 10.09 -6.83 -1.99
CA ASP A 56 10.65 -5.85 -1.04
C ASP A 56 10.59 -6.32 0.42
N VAL A 57 9.86 -7.40 0.71
CA VAL A 57 9.81 -8.05 2.03
C VAL A 57 10.73 -9.28 2.01
N LYS A 58 11.70 -9.31 2.92
CA LYS A 58 12.71 -10.39 3.05
C LYS A 58 12.52 -11.24 4.29
N GLU A 59 11.78 -10.70 5.24
CA GLU A 59 11.33 -11.31 6.47
C GLU A 59 10.64 -12.65 6.18
N LYS A 60 10.91 -13.64 7.04
CA LYS A 60 10.25 -14.94 6.98
C LYS A 60 9.23 -15.01 8.12
N PRO A 61 8.07 -15.66 7.90
CA PRO A 61 7.11 -15.94 8.95
C PRO A 61 7.76 -16.63 10.17
N PRO A 62 7.26 -16.41 11.40
CA PRO A 62 6.03 -15.67 11.70
C PRO A 62 6.21 -14.14 11.73
N PHE A 63 5.27 -13.41 11.14
CA PHE A 63 5.15 -11.95 11.27
C PHE A 63 3.72 -11.48 11.00
N SER A 64 3.38 -10.27 11.47
CA SER A 64 2.09 -9.63 11.18
C SER A 64 2.12 -8.94 9.81
N PRO A 65 1.14 -9.18 8.90
CA PRO A 65 1.02 -8.45 7.63
C PRO A 65 0.41 -7.05 7.84
N GLY A 66 0.13 -6.35 6.73
CA GLY A 66 -0.54 -5.06 6.74
C GLY A 66 0.35 -3.94 6.21
N TYR A 67 -0.08 -3.38 5.08
CA TYR A 67 0.73 -2.46 4.29
C TYR A 67 0.56 -0.97 4.64
N ASP A 68 -0.58 -0.61 5.22
CA ASP A 68 -0.93 0.76 5.60
C ASP A 68 -1.73 0.81 6.90
N MET A 69 -1.73 1.96 7.59
CA MET A 69 -2.54 2.16 8.80
C MET A 69 -2.94 3.61 9.00
N VAL A 70 -4.02 3.80 9.74
CA VAL A 70 -4.35 5.04 10.46
C VAL A 70 -4.54 4.67 11.92
N GLY A 71 -3.95 5.46 12.82
CA GLY A 71 -4.02 5.23 14.25
C GLY A 71 -3.86 6.51 15.06
N VAL A 72 -3.72 6.34 16.37
CA VAL A 72 -3.40 7.43 17.29
C VAL A 72 -2.08 7.15 18.01
N VAL A 73 -1.32 8.20 18.27
CA VAL A 73 -0.08 8.11 19.05
C VAL A 73 -0.41 7.68 20.48
N ASP A 74 0.09 6.51 20.87
CA ASP A 74 -0.12 5.90 22.18
C ASP A 74 1.08 6.08 23.11
N LYS A 75 2.30 6.01 22.57
CA LYS A 75 3.54 6.22 23.34
C LYS A 75 4.65 6.80 22.49
N LEU A 76 5.31 7.82 23.02
CA LEU A 76 6.49 8.43 22.42
C LEU A 76 7.76 7.68 22.84
N GLY A 77 8.61 7.31 21.88
CA GLY A 77 9.96 6.82 22.13
C GLY A 77 10.94 7.97 22.36
N GLU A 78 12.13 7.63 22.85
CA GLU A 78 13.20 8.62 23.08
C GLU A 78 13.59 9.35 21.78
N GLY A 79 13.83 10.65 21.85
CA GLY A 79 14.27 11.45 20.70
C GLY A 79 13.17 11.81 19.68
N THR A 80 11.90 11.48 19.98
CA THR A 80 10.74 11.91 19.19
C THR A 80 10.25 13.28 19.65
N SER A 81 9.75 14.09 18.71
CA SER A 81 9.37 15.49 18.98
C SER A 81 8.29 16.08 18.05
N LYS A 82 7.98 15.42 16.93
CA LYS A 82 7.03 15.89 15.91
C LYS A 82 5.59 15.71 16.34
N PHE A 83 5.28 14.67 17.11
CA PHE A 83 3.93 14.30 17.51
C PHE A 83 3.76 14.25 19.03
N ARG A 84 2.51 14.29 19.47
CA ARG A 84 2.07 14.19 20.87
C ARG A 84 1.13 13.01 21.06
N LEU A 85 0.97 12.58 22.31
CA LEU A 85 -0.02 11.55 22.66
C LEU A 85 -1.41 11.97 22.20
N GLY A 86 -2.12 11.04 21.54
CA GLY A 86 -3.45 11.27 20.99
C GLY A 86 -3.49 11.81 19.56
N ASP A 87 -2.36 12.29 19.00
CA ASP A 87 -2.33 12.76 17.62
C ASP A 87 -2.73 11.63 16.65
N ARG A 88 -3.57 11.94 15.66
CA ARG A 88 -3.96 10.99 14.62
C ARG A 88 -2.90 10.99 13.52
N VAL A 89 -2.41 9.79 13.20
CA VAL A 89 -1.31 9.59 12.26
C VAL A 89 -1.58 8.42 11.33
N CYS A 90 -0.92 8.41 10.17
CA CYS A 90 -0.91 7.29 9.25
C CYS A 90 0.50 6.96 8.77
N ASP A 91 0.67 5.74 8.26
CA ASP A 91 1.90 5.29 7.62
C ASP A 91 1.64 4.19 6.59
N LEU A 92 2.54 4.09 5.62
CA LEU A 92 2.72 2.95 4.73
C LEU A 92 3.73 1.97 5.35
N THR A 93 3.26 1.14 6.28
CA THR A 93 4.05 0.26 7.15
C THR A 93 4.72 -0.91 6.42
N ILE A 94 4.22 -1.29 5.25
CA ILE A 94 4.61 -2.49 4.46
C ILE A 94 4.19 -3.81 5.11
N ILE A 95 4.50 -3.99 6.41
CA ILE A 95 4.07 -5.11 7.26
C ILE A 95 3.76 -4.58 8.67
N GLY A 96 3.05 -5.38 9.47
CA GLY A 96 2.87 -5.17 10.91
C GLY A 96 1.59 -4.45 11.33
N SER A 97 0.85 -3.84 10.39
CA SER A 97 -0.34 -3.04 10.75
C SER A 97 -1.61 -3.85 11.00
N TYR A 98 -1.61 -5.16 10.73
CA TYR A 98 -2.70 -6.05 11.15
C TYR A 98 -2.57 -6.37 12.64
N SER A 99 -2.63 -5.33 13.47
CA SER A 99 -2.28 -5.37 14.87
C SER A 99 -2.90 -4.18 15.59
N GLU A 100 -3.34 -4.35 16.84
CA GLU A 100 -3.87 -3.24 17.65
C GLU A 100 -2.80 -2.19 17.99
N TYR A 101 -1.52 -2.59 18.09
CA TYR A 101 -0.42 -1.69 18.41
C TYR A 101 0.82 -2.00 17.56
N ILE A 102 1.43 -0.94 17.02
CA ILE A 102 2.67 -1.05 16.23
C ILE A 102 3.65 0.05 16.65
N CYS A 103 4.93 -0.26 16.68
CA CYS A 103 6.00 0.74 16.78
C CYS A 103 6.54 1.06 15.38
N VAL A 104 6.53 2.33 15.01
CA VAL A 104 7.02 2.81 13.71
C VAL A 104 7.93 4.02 13.89
N SER A 105 8.84 4.26 12.94
CA SER A 105 9.70 5.46 13.00
C SER A 105 8.86 6.73 12.94
N GLU A 106 9.15 7.71 13.81
CA GLU A 106 8.49 9.02 13.78
C GLU A 106 8.63 9.70 12.40
N SER A 107 9.76 9.48 11.73
CA SER A 107 10.03 10.06 10.41
C SER A 107 9.10 9.55 9.30
N HIS A 108 8.41 8.43 9.52
CA HIS A 108 7.49 7.83 8.56
C HIS A 108 6.04 8.30 8.73
N LEU A 109 5.69 8.81 9.91
CA LEU A 109 4.34 9.19 10.25
C LEU A 109 3.92 10.48 9.53
N VAL A 110 2.68 10.49 9.06
CA VAL A 110 2.02 11.66 8.46
C VAL A 110 0.79 12.00 9.31
N PRO A 111 0.57 13.29 9.64
CA PRO A 111 -0.61 13.70 10.40
C PRO A 111 -1.90 13.48 9.58
N VAL A 112 -2.95 13.03 10.26
CA VAL A 112 -4.29 12.86 9.66
C VAL A 112 -5.24 13.87 10.29
N PRO A 113 -5.93 14.72 9.51
CA PRO A 113 -6.92 15.65 10.04
C PRO A 113 -8.05 14.93 10.80
N ASP A 114 -8.44 15.48 11.96
CA ASP A 114 -9.49 14.87 12.80
C ASP A 114 -10.87 14.80 12.13
N SER A 115 -11.10 15.70 11.18
CA SER A 115 -12.35 15.81 10.40
C SER A 115 -12.52 14.70 9.36
N ILE A 116 -11.49 13.88 9.10
CA ILE A 116 -11.54 12.82 8.09
C ILE A 116 -11.85 11.47 8.75
N ASP A 117 -12.79 10.71 8.19
CA ASP A 117 -13.06 9.33 8.60
C ASP A 117 -11.79 8.47 8.47
N PRO A 118 -11.38 7.71 9.50
CA PRO A 118 -10.17 6.89 9.43
C PRO A 118 -10.16 5.89 8.25
N GLY A 119 -11.31 5.30 7.90
CA GLY A 119 -11.44 4.37 6.77
C GLY A 119 -11.24 5.05 5.42
N GLU A 120 -11.72 6.29 5.27
CA GLU A 120 -11.42 7.12 4.10
C GLU A 120 -9.94 7.51 4.07
N ALA A 121 -9.37 7.91 5.21
CA ALA A 121 -7.96 8.29 5.31
C ALA A 121 -7.01 7.12 4.94
N VAL A 122 -7.22 5.92 5.49
CA VAL A 122 -6.36 4.76 5.19
C VAL A 122 -6.48 4.32 3.72
N SER A 123 -7.63 4.56 3.09
CA SER A 123 -7.80 4.31 1.65
C SER A 123 -6.86 5.19 0.81
N LEU A 124 -6.46 6.36 1.31
CA LEU A 124 -5.56 7.26 0.60
C LEU A 124 -4.09 6.81 0.69
N VAL A 125 -3.67 6.24 1.82
CA VAL A 125 -2.27 5.95 2.20
C VAL A 125 -1.51 5.14 1.14
N LEU A 126 -2.05 4.01 0.68
CA LEU A 126 -1.44 3.23 -0.38
C LEU A 126 -2.05 3.56 -1.75
N THR A 127 -3.37 3.47 -1.88
CA THR A 127 -4.03 3.38 -3.18
C THR A 127 -4.07 4.73 -3.90
N TYR A 128 -4.49 5.80 -3.22
CA TYR A 128 -4.55 7.12 -3.85
C TYR A 128 -3.18 7.74 -4.00
N VAL A 129 -2.28 7.59 -3.02
CA VAL A 129 -0.87 8.02 -3.19
C VAL A 129 -0.25 7.35 -4.41
N THR A 130 -0.49 6.05 -4.60
CA THR A 130 -0.02 5.35 -5.81
C THR A 130 -0.56 5.97 -7.09
N ALA A 131 -1.87 6.22 -7.17
CA ALA A 131 -2.48 6.87 -8.33
C ALA A 131 -1.93 8.29 -8.55
N TYR A 132 -1.87 9.09 -7.49
CA TYR A 132 -1.41 10.47 -7.50
C TYR A 132 0.03 10.57 -7.98
N GLN A 133 0.94 9.76 -7.42
CA GLN A 133 2.35 9.77 -7.81
C GLN A 133 2.55 9.33 -9.26
N MET A 134 1.82 8.30 -9.70
CA MET A 134 1.87 7.88 -11.09
C MET A 134 1.39 8.99 -12.04
N LEU A 135 0.31 9.70 -11.70
CA LEU A 135 -0.24 10.79 -12.50
C LEU A 135 0.66 12.05 -12.49
N GLN A 136 1.03 12.52 -11.31
CA GLN A 136 1.61 13.85 -11.11
C GLN A 136 3.14 13.85 -11.14
N ARG A 137 3.79 12.76 -10.70
CA ARG A 137 5.25 12.73 -10.53
C ARG A 137 5.95 11.96 -11.64
N VAL A 138 5.37 10.82 -12.01
CA VAL A 138 5.95 9.93 -13.02
C VAL A 138 5.51 10.33 -14.41
N ALA A 139 4.21 10.33 -14.66
CA ALA A 139 3.68 10.57 -16.00
C ALA A 139 3.55 12.05 -16.33
N LYS A 140 3.30 12.91 -15.32
CA LYS A 140 3.01 14.34 -15.46
C LYS A 140 1.90 14.56 -16.49
N VAL A 141 0.74 13.96 -16.23
CA VAL A 141 -0.37 13.91 -17.19
C VAL A 141 -0.97 15.30 -17.41
N GLU A 142 -1.07 15.70 -18.68
CA GLU A 142 -1.83 16.87 -19.13
C GLU A 142 -3.15 16.39 -19.78
N THR A 143 -4.21 17.20 -19.65
CA THR A 143 -5.54 16.87 -20.19
C THR A 143 -5.86 17.72 -21.42
N GLY A 144 -6.79 17.27 -22.26
CA GLY A 144 -7.24 18.02 -23.44
C GLY A 144 -6.54 17.66 -24.75
N HIS A 145 -5.76 16.58 -24.78
CA HIS A 145 -5.16 16.04 -26.00
C HIS A 145 -5.99 14.89 -26.59
N ASP A 146 -5.88 14.69 -27.90
CA ASP A 146 -6.47 13.54 -28.57
C ASP A 146 -5.66 12.26 -28.34
N GLY A 147 -6.38 11.13 -28.24
CA GLY A 147 -5.82 9.79 -28.06
C GLY A 147 -5.49 9.44 -26.61
N ILE A 148 -4.68 8.39 -26.42
CA ILE A 148 -4.27 7.92 -25.09
C ILE A 148 -2.81 8.31 -24.84
N ASP A 149 -2.60 9.29 -23.97
CA ASP A 149 -1.28 9.76 -23.55
C ASP A 149 -0.55 8.75 -22.66
N VAL A 150 -1.26 8.14 -21.72
CA VAL A 150 -0.67 7.29 -20.69
C VAL A 150 -1.56 6.09 -20.41
N ALA A 151 -0.96 4.91 -20.28
CA ALA A 151 -1.61 3.73 -19.72
C ALA A 151 -0.95 3.34 -18.40
N PHE A 152 -1.76 3.15 -17.36
CA PHE A 152 -1.33 2.61 -16.07
C PHE A 152 -1.71 1.13 -16.02
N ASP A 153 -0.74 0.25 -15.84
CA ASP A 153 -0.97 -1.20 -15.95
C ASP A 153 -0.33 -1.99 -14.79
N GLY A 154 -1.17 -2.65 -13.99
CA GLY A 154 -0.76 -3.51 -12.88
C GLY A 154 -0.87 -5.01 -13.16
N LEU A 155 -1.25 -5.42 -14.37
CA LEU A 155 -1.66 -6.80 -14.65
C LEU A 155 -0.49 -7.70 -15.06
N GLY A 156 0.48 -7.20 -15.82
CA GLY A 156 1.67 -7.95 -16.22
C GLY A 156 1.85 -8.08 -17.74
N TRP A 157 2.78 -8.96 -18.17
CA TRP A 157 3.40 -8.93 -19.50
C TRP A 157 2.45 -8.87 -20.70
N GLN A 158 1.41 -9.70 -20.72
CA GLN A 158 0.46 -9.72 -21.85
C GLN A 158 -0.37 -8.44 -21.92
N SER A 159 -0.73 -7.86 -20.76
CA SER A 159 -1.44 -6.59 -20.70
C SER A 159 -0.55 -5.44 -21.15
N PHE A 160 0.73 -5.44 -20.77
CA PHE A 160 1.68 -4.40 -21.18
C PHE A 160 1.78 -4.26 -22.71
N LYS A 161 1.77 -5.39 -23.43
CA LYS A 161 1.74 -5.37 -24.90
C LYS A 161 0.47 -4.75 -25.46
N ARG A 162 -0.68 -5.00 -24.83
CA ARG A 162 -1.96 -4.40 -25.23
C ARG A 162 -1.96 -2.89 -24.95
N SER A 163 -1.54 -2.48 -23.76
CA SER A 163 -1.40 -1.08 -23.36
C SER A 163 -0.48 -0.31 -24.30
N LEU A 164 0.67 -0.90 -24.69
CA LEU A 164 1.55 -0.27 -25.68
C LEU A 164 0.94 -0.12 -27.07
N LYS A 165 -0.06 -0.93 -27.46
CA LYS A 165 -0.76 -0.76 -28.74
C LYS A 165 -1.79 0.36 -28.73
N THR A 166 -2.36 0.67 -27.57
CA THR A 166 -3.43 1.69 -27.43
C THR A 166 -2.89 3.10 -27.25
N ILE A 167 -1.70 3.25 -26.65
CA ILE A 167 -1.06 4.55 -26.40
C ILE A 167 -0.58 5.17 -27.73
N LYS A 168 -0.71 6.49 -27.88
CA LYS A 168 -0.24 7.22 -29.06
C LYS A 168 1.30 7.32 -29.11
N PRO A 169 1.93 7.63 -30.27
CA PRO A 169 3.34 7.99 -30.30
C PRO A 169 3.66 9.13 -29.32
N GLY A 170 4.77 9.04 -28.59
CA GLY A 170 5.18 9.95 -27.51
C GLY A 170 4.60 9.61 -26.12
N GLY A 171 3.51 8.83 -26.09
CA GLY A 171 2.84 8.45 -24.84
C GLY A 171 3.64 7.46 -23.98
N MET A 172 3.13 7.15 -22.79
CA MET A 172 3.84 6.40 -21.75
C MET A 172 3.05 5.21 -21.20
N LEU A 173 3.69 4.05 -21.11
CA LEU A 173 3.24 2.96 -20.24
C LEU A 173 3.88 3.14 -18.85
N VAL A 174 3.06 3.25 -17.82
CA VAL A 174 3.47 3.18 -16.40
C VAL A 174 3.02 1.84 -15.85
N ALA A 175 3.95 0.88 -15.78
CA ALA A 175 3.70 -0.41 -15.14
C ALA A 175 3.86 -0.28 -13.62
N TYR A 176 2.98 -0.90 -12.83
CA TYR A 176 3.05 -0.81 -11.36
C TYR A 176 2.74 -2.12 -10.63
N GLY A 177 2.62 -3.23 -11.37
CA GLY A 177 2.31 -4.52 -10.78
C GLY A 177 2.34 -5.67 -11.78
N PHE A 178 2.24 -6.89 -11.25
CA PHE A 178 2.22 -8.13 -12.02
C PHE A 178 1.15 -9.09 -11.48
N SER A 179 -0.07 -8.60 -11.26
CA SER A 179 -1.11 -9.38 -10.56
C SER A 179 -1.41 -10.73 -11.23
N ASN A 180 -1.35 -10.84 -12.56
CA ASN A 180 -1.55 -12.10 -13.27
C ASN A 180 -0.44 -13.13 -13.03
N ALA A 181 0.78 -12.69 -12.73
CA ALA A 181 1.93 -13.56 -12.51
C ALA A 181 1.95 -14.15 -11.09
N VAL A 182 1.32 -13.48 -10.13
CA VAL A 182 1.29 -13.91 -8.72
C VAL A 182 0.62 -15.27 -8.55
N ASN A 183 -0.47 -15.53 -9.28
CA ASN A 183 -1.16 -16.82 -9.26
C ASN A 183 -0.34 -17.96 -9.90
N LYS A 184 0.72 -17.63 -10.65
CA LYS A 184 1.66 -18.58 -11.26
C LYS A 184 2.95 -18.75 -10.45
N GLY A 185 3.05 -18.09 -9.29
CA GLY A 185 4.17 -18.20 -8.35
C GLY A 185 5.34 -17.25 -8.63
N LYS A 186 6.30 -17.25 -7.70
CA LYS A 186 7.43 -16.31 -7.63
C LYS A 186 8.26 -16.24 -8.91
N ALA A 187 8.54 -17.39 -9.52
CA ALA A 187 9.32 -17.47 -10.74
C ALA A 187 8.64 -16.69 -11.89
N SER A 188 7.32 -16.78 -12.02
CA SER A 188 6.57 -16.05 -13.06
C SER A 188 6.68 -14.53 -12.88
N VAL A 189 6.62 -14.04 -11.63
CA VAL A 189 6.77 -12.60 -11.33
C VAL A 189 8.17 -12.11 -11.70
N ILE A 190 9.21 -12.87 -11.33
CA ILE A 190 10.60 -12.55 -11.68
C ILE A 190 10.78 -12.50 -13.20
N TRP A 191 10.25 -13.49 -13.91
CA TRP A 191 10.34 -13.54 -15.37
C TRP A 191 9.63 -12.37 -16.05
N ASP A 192 8.43 -11.99 -15.60
CA ASP A 192 7.71 -10.85 -16.16
C ASP A 192 8.43 -9.52 -15.87
N PHE A 193 9.06 -9.40 -14.70
CA PHE A 193 9.89 -8.24 -14.39
C PHE A 193 11.13 -8.15 -15.29
N ILE A 194 11.80 -9.27 -15.56
CA ILE A 194 12.94 -9.33 -16.50
C ILE A 194 12.47 -8.92 -17.90
N ARG A 195 11.35 -9.48 -18.39
CA ARG A 195 10.77 -9.13 -19.68
C ARG A 195 10.44 -7.65 -19.77
N PHE A 196 9.87 -7.08 -18.71
CA PHE A 196 9.60 -5.64 -18.65
C PHE A 196 10.89 -4.82 -18.74
N LYS A 197 11.94 -5.15 -17.99
CA LYS A 197 13.23 -4.45 -18.06
C LYS A 197 13.81 -4.47 -19.47
N VAL A 198 13.85 -5.63 -20.11
CA VAL A 198 14.31 -5.75 -21.51
C VAL A 198 13.47 -4.88 -22.43
N MET A 199 12.13 -4.96 -22.33
CA MET A 199 11.21 -4.15 -23.14
C MET A 199 11.37 -2.63 -22.93
N SER A 200 11.68 -2.21 -21.71
CA SER A 200 11.87 -0.81 -21.34
C SER A 200 13.12 -0.19 -21.96
N LEU A 201 14.15 -1.00 -22.25
CA LEU A 201 15.39 -0.57 -22.89
C LEU A 201 15.30 -0.52 -24.42
N LEU A 202 14.32 -1.20 -25.01
CA LEU A 202 14.15 -1.21 -26.46
C LEU A 202 13.73 0.18 -26.98
N PRO A 203 14.43 0.71 -28.01
CA PRO A 203 14.06 1.98 -28.63
C PRO A 203 12.67 1.89 -29.24
N GLY A 204 11.98 3.03 -29.31
CA GLY A 204 10.66 3.11 -29.91
C GLY A 204 10.00 4.46 -29.63
N SER A 205 8.87 4.70 -30.29
CA SER A 205 8.13 5.96 -30.18
C SER A 205 7.39 6.12 -28.85
N LYS A 206 7.47 5.18 -27.91
CA LYS A 206 6.67 5.16 -26.67
C LYS A 206 7.56 4.98 -25.45
N ARG A 207 7.31 5.78 -24.41
CA ARG A 207 8.01 5.72 -23.13
C ARG A 207 7.47 4.59 -22.28
N LYS A 208 8.32 3.97 -21.46
CA LYS A 208 7.98 2.82 -20.60
C LYS A 208 8.68 3.01 -19.27
N THR A 209 7.95 2.95 -18.17
CA THR A 209 8.53 3.06 -16.82
C THR A 209 7.84 2.12 -15.84
N PHE A 210 8.55 1.74 -14.79
CA PHE A 210 8.00 0.94 -13.70
C PHE A 210 7.90 1.81 -12.44
N TYR A 211 6.68 1.98 -11.93
CA TYR A 211 6.41 2.63 -10.67
C TYR A 211 6.51 1.63 -9.52
N SER A 212 7.12 2.07 -8.42
CA SER A 212 7.18 1.36 -7.15
C SER A 212 7.10 2.40 -6.04
N ILE A 213 6.05 2.30 -5.21
CA ILE A 213 5.84 3.23 -4.10
C ILE A 213 6.98 3.17 -3.08
N THR A 214 7.47 1.96 -2.79
CA THR A 214 8.61 1.71 -1.88
C THR A 214 9.89 2.36 -2.40
N LYS A 215 10.18 2.21 -3.70
CA LYS A 215 11.34 2.85 -4.33
C LYS A 215 11.20 4.37 -4.33
N LEU A 216 10.03 4.91 -4.68
CA LEU A 216 9.83 6.35 -4.75
C LEU A 216 9.93 6.99 -3.35
N ARG A 217 9.34 6.37 -2.33
CA ARG A 217 9.45 6.80 -0.93
C ARG A 217 10.90 6.80 -0.44
N LYS A 218 11.70 5.80 -0.81
CA LYS A 218 13.14 5.77 -0.47
C LYS A 218 13.94 6.86 -1.16
N GLN A 219 13.60 7.19 -2.40
CA GLN A 219 14.30 8.21 -3.19
C GLN A 219 13.90 9.63 -2.81
N HIS A 220 12.64 9.80 -2.42
CA HIS A 220 12.04 11.08 -2.07
C HIS A 220 11.15 10.86 -0.82
N PRO A 221 11.73 10.95 0.39
CA PRO A 221 11.00 10.67 1.63
C PRO A 221 9.92 11.72 1.93
N ASP A 222 10.22 13.01 1.72
CA ASP A 222 9.31 14.13 2.03
C ASP A 222 8.03 14.09 1.18
N TRP A 223 8.25 13.66 -0.05
CA TRP A 223 7.28 13.49 -1.10
C TRP A 223 6.05 12.66 -0.70
N PHE A 224 6.19 11.67 0.17
CA PHE A 224 5.04 10.88 0.63
C PHE A 224 4.10 11.70 1.54
N CYS A 225 4.68 12.50 2.42
CA CYS A 225 3.93 13.39 3.32
C CYS A 225 3.21 14.49 2.52
N ASP A 226 3.90 15.09 1.55
CA ASP A 226 3.33 16.14 0.70
C ASP A 226 2.11 15.63 -0.10
N ASP A 227 2.22 14.44 -0.69
CA ASP A 227 1.13 13.85 -1.48
C ASP A 227 -0.08 13.51 -0.62
N LEU A 228 0.14 12.99 0.58
CA LEU A 228 -0.97 12.67 1.49
C LEU A 228 -1.66 13.94 1.97
N SER A 229 -0.91 14.98 2.26
CA SER A 229 -1.46 16.28 2.65
C SER A 229 -2.37 16.84 1.55
N GLU A 230 -1.91 16.81 0.29
CA GLU A 230 -2.72 17.21 -0.86
C GLU A 230 -3.97 16.32 -1.03
N LEU A 231 -3.82 15.00 -0.89
CA LEU A 231 -4.96 14.08 -0.99
C LEU A 231 -6.00 14.31 0.12
N PHE A 232 -5.57 14.60 1.35
CA PHE A 232 -6.49 14.98 2.43
C PHE A 232 -7.18 16.31 2.14
N GLU A 233 -6.50 17.28 1.55
CA GLU A 233 -7.12 18.53 1.10
C GLU A 233 -8.16 18.31 0.00
N LEU A 234 -7.84 17.47 -0.99
CA LEU A 234 -8.78 17.09 -2.04
C LEU A 234 -10.01 16.36 -1.47
N LEU A 235 -9.81 15.50 -0.47
CA LEU A 235 -10.90 14.78 0.20
C LEU A 235 -11.80 15.73 0.99
N THR A 236 -11.23 16.60 1.82
CA THR A 236 -12.00 17.59 2.60
C THR A 236 -12.78 18.56 1.71
N LYS A 237 -12.22 18.93 0.55
CA LYS A 237 -12.91 19.72 -0.49
C LYS A 237 -13.89 18.90 -1.34
N SER A 238 -14.10 17.62 -1.04
CA SER A 238 -14.98 16.70 -1.78
C SER A 238 -14.63 16.58 -3.27
N ARG A 239 -13.35 16.77 -3.64
CA ARG A 239 -12.84 16.61 -5.01
C ARG A 239 -12.50 15.17 -5.34
N ILE A 240 -12.25 14.36 -4.31
CA ILE A 240 -12.10 12.91 -4.40
C ILE A 240 -13.01 12.24 -3.37
N LYS A 241 -13.39 10.98 -3.63
CA LYS A 241 -14.17 10.16 -2.71
C LYS A 241 -13.64 8.72 -2.73
N PRO A 242 -13.02 8.24 -1.64
CA PRO A 242 -12.63 6.84 -1.48
C PRO A 242 -13.81 5.88 -1.67
N SER A 243 -13.60 4.86 -2.51
CA SER A 243 -14.56 3.75 -2.66
C SER A 243 -14.22 2.66 -1.65
N ILE A 244 -14.92 2.65 -0.52
CA ILE A 244 -14.85 1.59 0.50
C ILE A 244 -15.92 0.55 0.16
N TRP A 245 -15.48 -0.67 -0.13
CA TRP A 245 -16.39 -1.76 -0.49
C TRP A 245 -16.88 -2.53 0.74
N LYS A 246 -15.98 -2.79 1.71
CA LYS A 246 -16.30 -3.47 2.97
C LYS A 246 -15.47 -2.91 4.11
N ARG A 247 -16.08 -2.92 5.29
CA ARG A 247 -15.44 -2.77 6.59
C ARG A 247 -15.62 -4.10 7.30
N LEU A 248 -14.52 -4.72 7.72
CA LEU A 248 -14.50 -5.99 8.44
C LEU A 248 -13.70 -5.79 9.73
N PRO A 249 -14.00 -6.49 10.83
CA PRO A 249 -13.12 -6.47 11.98
C PRO A 249 -11.75 -7.10 11.64
N LEU A 250 -10.70 -6.71 12.36
CA LEU A 250 -9.35 -7.27 12.17
C LEU A 250 -9.31 -8.80 12.24
N SER A 251 -10.17 -9.40 13.07
CA SER A 251 -10.32 -10.86 13.20
C SER A 251 -10.76 -11.55 11.90
N GLU A 252 -11.36 -10.82 10.96
CA GLU A 252 -11.76 -11.29 9.63
C GLU A 252 -10.72 -10.98 8.53
N ALA A 253 -9.49 -10.61 8.88
CA ALA A 253 -8.41 -10.35 7.92
C ALA A 253 -8.19 -11.51 6.91
N ARG A 254 -8.38 -12.75 7.37
CA ARG A 254 -8.35 -13.94 6.51
C ARG A 254 -9.41 -13.87 5.41
N GLN A 255 -10.67 -13.58 5.77
CA GLN A 255 -11.77 -13.43 4.82
C GLN A 255 -11.50 -12.29 3.83
N ALA A 256 -10.91 -11.18 4.29
CA ALA A 256 -10.50 -10.09 3.41
C ALA A 256 -9.53 -10.57 2.32
N HIS A 257 -8.53 -11.36 2.68
CA HIS A 257 -7.59 -11.94 1.72
C HIS A 257 -8.27 -12.92 0.75
N GLU A 258 -9.16 -13.79 1.23
CA GLU A 258 -9.95 -14.69 0.38
C GLU A 258 -10.77 -13.94 -0.66
N LEU A 259 -11.42 -12.84 -0.27
CA LEU A 259 -12.20 -12.00 -1.18
C LEU A 259 -11.31 -11.36 -2.25
N ILE A 260 -10.13 -10.85 -1.88
CA ILE A 260 -9.16 -10.25 -2.81
C ILE A 260 -8.70 -11.28 -3.85
N GLU A 261 -8.38 -12.50 -3.41
CA GLU A 261 -7.94 -13.57 -4.31
C GLU A 261 -9.02 -14.00 -5.31
N GLN A 262 -10.29 -13.89 -4.93
CA GLN A 262 -11.44 -14.15 -5.79
C GLN A 262 -11.75 -12.99 -6.76
N SER A 263 -10.95 -11.91 -6.76
CA SER A 263 -11.18 -10.71 -7.59
C SER A 263 -12.58 -10.12 -7.44
N LYS A 264 -13.19 -10.27 -6.26
CA LYS A 264 -14.53 -9.77 -5.93
C LYS A 264 -14.60 -8.27 -5.55
N PRO A 265 -13.60 -7.66 -4.89
CA PRO A 265 -13.74 -6.30 -4.39
C PRO A 265 -13.93 -5.26 -5.51
N GLN A 266 -14.89 -4.36 -5.33
CA GLN A 266 -15.15 -3.20 -6.21
C GLN A 266 -14.65 -1.87 -5.60
N GLY A 267 -13.74 -1.98 -4.64
CA GLY A 267 -13.22 -0.89 -3.82
C GLY A 267 -12.28 -1.43 -2.75
N LYS A 268 -11.91 -0.59 -1.78
CA LYS A 268 -11.02 -0.96 -0.68
C LYS A 268 -11.75 -1.83 0.36
N ILE A 269 -11.06 -2.84 0.90
CA ILE A 269 -11.49 -3.52 2.13
C ILE A 269 -10.74 -2.89 3.29
N ILE A 270 -11.48 -2.33 4.23
CA ILE A 270 -10.95 -1.76 5.47
C ILE A 270 -11.07 -2.81 6.57
N LEU A 271 -10.04 -2.90 7.40
CA LEU A 271 -10.01 -3.70 8.61
C LEU A 271 -10.07 -2.77 9.81
N GLU A 272 -11.16 -2.84 10.57
CA GLU A 272 -11.37 -2.06 11.79
C GLU A 272 -10.68 -2.77 12.96
N VAL A 273 -9.85 -2.01 13.69
CA VAL A 273 -8.95 -2.52 14.73
C VAL A 273 -9.43 -1.94 16.06
N GLY A 274 -10.41 -2.64 16.67
CA GLY A 274 -11.00 -2.27 17.96
C GLY A 274 -12.15 -1.28 17.87
#